data_AF-A0A7Y2DUQ6-F1
#
_entry.id   AF-A0A7Y2DUQ6-F1
#
_cell.length_a   1.000
_cell.length_b   1.000
_cell.length_c   1.000
_cell.angle_alpha   90.00
_cell.angle_beta   90.00
_cell.angle_gamma   90.00
#
_symmetry.space_group_name_H-M   'P 1'
#
loop_
_entity.id
_entity.type
_entity.pdbx_description
1 polymer ?
#
loop_
_entity_poly.entity_id
_entity_poly.type
_entity_poly.pdbx_seq_one_letter_code
_entity_poly.pdbx_strand_id
1 'polypeptide(L)' 'MEMKVLNIAKVPEQEFIKLEKEFADLNTLAEVLTWAGMNSEGEFTSQIVSDVIAQDEYTHDVIVPFRDLFLVFDTT' A
#
# COMPACT_ATOMS: atom_id res chain seq x y z
N MET A 1 16.84 4.24 -1.92
CA MET A 1 15.87 4.86 -2.85
C MET A 1 14.69 5.26 -1.98
N GLU A 2 14.28 6.52 -2.05
CA GLU A 2 13.14 7.01 -1.27
C GLU A 2 11.85 6.66 -2.04
N MET A 3 10.91 5.99 -1.38
CA MET A 3 9.63 5.63 -1.99
C MET A 3 8.78 6.89 -2.18
N LYS A 4 8.18 7.06 -3.35
CA LYS A 4 7.27 8.18 -3.62
C LYS A 4 5.82 7.71 -3.54
N VAL A 5 5.04 8.31 -2.65
CA VAL A 5 3.60 8.05 -2.54
C VAL A 5 2.83 8.97 -3.50
N LEU A 6 1.89 8.40 -4.27
CA LEU A 6 1.07 9.14 -5.24
C LEU A 6 -0.42 9.02 -4.90
N ASN A 7 -1.14 10.15 -4.94
CA ASN A 7 -2.57 10.19 -4.70
C ASN A 7 -3.40 9.95 -5.97
N ILE A 8 -3.42 8.71 -6.46
CA ILE A 8 -4.18 8.36 -7.67
C ILE A 8 -5.71 8.34 -7.40
N ALA A 9 -6.10 7.94 -6.19
CA ALA A 9 -7.50 7.86 -5.77
C ALA A 9 -8.15 9.24 -5.49
N LYS A 10 -7.39 10.34 -5.56
CA LYS A 10 -7.84 11.71 -5.27
C LYS A 10 -8.42 11.88 -3.86
N VAL A 11 -7.78 11.21 -2.90
CA VAL A 11 -8.05 11.37 -1.46
C VAL A 11 -7.92 12.86 -1.09
N PRO A 12 -8.77 13.42 -0.21
CA PRO A 12 -8.65 14.80 0.24
C PRO A 12 -7.24 15.11 0.75
N GLU A 13 -6.70 16.29 0.41
CA GLU A 13 -5.29 16.65 0.68
C GLU A 13 -4.90 16.47 2.16
N GLN A 14 -5.76 16.86 3.09
CA GLN A 14 -5.50 16.72 4.53
C GLN A 14 -5.38 15.26 4.97
N GLU A 15 -6.11 14.37 4.33
CA GLU A 15 -6.06 12.94 4.59
C GLU A 15 -4.85 12.32 3.90
N PHE A 16 -4.57 12.72 2.66
CA PHE A 16 -3.37 12.29 1.94
C PHE A 16 -2.08 12.66 2.68
N ILE A 17 -1.97 13.86 3.25
CA ILE A 17 -0.80 14.27 4.06
C ILE A 17 -0.62 13.37 5.29
N LYS A 18 -1.71 12.85 5.88
CA LYS A 18 -1.61 11.91 7.00
C LYS A 18 -1.07 10.57 6.53
N LEU A 19 -1.60 10.06 5.41
CA LEU A 19 -1.15 8.81 4.80
C LEU A 19 0.31 8.89 4.35
N GLU A 20 0.72 10.00 3.72
CA GLU A 20 2.10 10.23 3.31
C GLU A 20 3.07 10.20 4.49
N LYS A 21 2.68 10.80 5.62
CA LYS A 21 3.47 10.73 6.86
C LYS A 21 3.52 9.33 7.46
N GLU A 22 2.41 8.60 7.39
CA GLU A 22 2.31 7.23 7.88
C GLU A 22 3.21 6.27 7.08
N PHE A 23 3.38 6.53 5.78
CA PHE A 23 4.21 5.72 4.89
C PHE A 23 5.64 6.24 4.71
N ALA A 24 6.00 7.38 5.30
CA ALA A 24 7.29 8.03 5.09
C ALA A 24 8.49 7.13 5.43
N ASP A 25 8.33 6.25 6.42
CA ASP A 25 9.39 5.34 6.87
C ASP A 25 9.33 3.96 6.17
N LEU A 26 8.32 3.72 5.34
CA LEU A 26 8.14 2.47 4.61
C LEU A 26 8.79 2.61 3.23
N ASN A 27 9.97 2.01 3.04
CA ASN A 27 10.77 2.17 1.83
C ASN A 27 10.71 0.95 0.90
N THR A 28 10.22 -0.18 1.42
CA THR A 28 10.18 -1.45 0.71
C THR A 28 8.81 -2.11 0.85
N LEU A 29 8.48 -2.97 -0.11
CA LEU A 29 7.28 -3.80 -0.03
C LEU A 29 7.27 -4.67 1.25
N ALA A 30 8.44 -5.18 1.67
CA ALA A 30 8.56 -6.00 2.88
C ALA A 30 8.19 -5.22 4.15
N GLU A 31 8.62 -3.95 4.26
CA GLU A 31 8.26 -3.07 5.37
C GLU A 31 6.76 -2.77 5.38
N VAL A 32 6.16 -2.57 4.20
CA VAL A 32 4.72 -2.31 4.09
C VAL A 32 3.90 -3.54 4.48
N LEU A 33 4.28 -4.74 4.02
CA LEU A 33 3.58 -5.96 4.40
C LEU A 33 3.74 -6.25 5.90
N THR A 34 4.92 -5.98 6.47
CA THR A 34 5.16 -6.10 7.92
C THR A 34 4.28 -5.11 8.67
N TRP A 35 4.26 -3.85 8.25
CA TRP A 35 3.42 -2.80 8.83
C TRP A 35 1.93 -3.16 8.72
N ALA A 36 1.45 -3.60 7.57
CA ALA A 36 0.07 -4.04 7.36
C ALA A 36 -0.31 -5.19 8.31
N GLY A 37 0.60 -6.16 8.51
CA GLY A 37 0.40 -7.27 9.44
C GLY A 37 0.45 -6.89 10.93
N MET A 38 1.01 -5.72 11.27
CA MET A 38 1.05 -5.20 12.64
C MET A 38 -0.14 -4.29 12.98
N ASN A 39 -0.88 -3.79 11.98
CA ASN A 39 -2.04 -2.94 12.19
C ASN A 39 -3.28 -3.76 12.58
N SER A 40 -4.18 -3.14 13.34
CA SER A 40 -5.37 -3.80 13.89
C SER A 40 -6.37 -4.21 12.81
N GLU A 41 -7.12 -5.29 13.10
CA GLU A 41 -8.29 -5.71 12.31
C GLU A 41 -9.22 -4.51 12.10
N GLY A 42 -9.42 -4.10 10.84
CA GLY A 42 -10.26 -2.95 10.47
C GLY A 42 -9.54 -1.87 9.67
N GLU A 43 -8.23 -1.70 9.83
CA GLU A 43 -7.41 -0.86 8.93
C GLU A 43 -6.96 -1.64 7.70
N PHE A 44 -6.65 -2.91 7.91
CA PHE A 44 -6.45 -3.88 6.86
C PHE A 44 -7.63 -4.84 6.89
N THR A 45 -8.20 -5.08 5.72
CA THR A 45 -9.07 -6.26 5.61
C THR A 45 -8.10 -7.44 5.61
N SER A 46 -8.17 -8.31 6.62
CA SER A 46 -7.55 -9.65 6.59
C SER A 46 -8.24 -10.51 5.52
N GLN A 47 -8.33 -10.02 4.29
CA GLN A 47 -8.13 -10.90 3.17
C GLN A 47 -6.70 -11.37 3.36
N ILE A 48 -6.55 -12.63 3.75
CA ILE A 48 -5.35 -13.40 3.47
C ILE A 48 -4.78 -12.82 2.18
N VAL A 49 -3.52 -12.38 2.16
CA VAL A 49 -2.82 -12.15 0.90
C VAL A 49 -2.83 -13.50 0.18
N SER A 50 -3.95 -13.83 -0.45
CA SER A 50 -4.23 -15.17 -0.95
C SER A 50 -3.61 -15.32 -2.32
N ASP A 51 -3.37 -14.19 -2.99
CA ASP A 51 -2.65 -14.09 -4.24
C ASP A 51 -1.93 -12.75 -4.35
N VAL A 52 -0.66 -12.82 -4.75
CA VAL A 52 -0.03 -11.73 -5.51
C VAL A 52 -0.61 -11.85 -6.91
N ILE A 53 -1.61 -11.03 -7.23
CA ILE A 53 -2.10 -10.94 -8.61
C ILE A 53 -1.03 -10.17 -9.38
N ALA A 54 -0.08 -10.90 -9.98
CA ALA A 54 0.77 -10.34 -11.02
C ALA A 54 -0.16 -9.91 -12.17
N GLN A 55 -0.43 -8.61 -12.26
CA GLN A 55 -1.14 -8.06 -13.40
C GLN A 55 -0.15 -8.04 -14.56
N ASP A 56 -0.17 -9.12 -15.34
CA ASP A 56 0.58 -9.28 -16.59
C ASP A 56 2.11 -9.51 -16.41
N GLU A 57 2.74 -10.22 -17.35
CA GLU A 57 4.18 -10.58 -17.35
C GLU A 57 5.13 -9.36 -17.43
N TYR A 58 4.60 -8.13 -17.34
CA TYR A 58 5.31 -6.88 -17.58
C TYR A 58 5.07 -5.79 -16.52
N THR A 59 4.01 -5.86 -15.71
CA THR A 59 3.74 -4.89 -14.62
C THR A 59 3.72 -5.62 -13.29
N HIS A 60 4.84 -5.57 -12.57
CA HIS A 60 4.98 -6.21 -11.27
C HIS A 60 4.33 -5.36 -10.18
N ASP A 61 3.02 -5.16 -10.26
CA ASP A 61 2.28 -4.36 -9.28
C ASP A 61 1.78 -5.23 -8.12
N VAL A 62 2.05 -4.81 -6.88
CA VAL A 62 1.50 -5.46 -5.69
C VAL A 62 0.38 -4.59 -5.11
N ILE A 63 -0.81 -5.18 -5.00
CA ILE A 63 -2.01 -4.50 -4.53
C ILE A 63 -2.31 -4.93 -3.09
N VAL A 64 -2.39 -3.99 -2.16
CA VAL A 64 -2.71 -4.23 -0.75
C VAL A 64 -3.99 -3.49 -0.38
N PRO A 65 -5.07 -4.20 0.01
CA PRO A 65 -6.28 -3.57 0.53
C PRO A 65 -6.00 -2.80 1.82
N PHE A 66 -6.45 -1.55 1.91
CA PHE A 66 -6.21 -0.69 3.06
C PHE A 66 -7.40 0.26 3.29
N ARG A 67 -8.12 0.08 4.40
CA ARG A 67 -9.35 0.82 4.72
C ARG A 67 -10.36 0.72 3.57
N ASP A 68 -10.79 1.85 3.00
CA ASP A 68 -11.64 1.97 1.81
C ASP A 68 -10.83 2.25 0.52
N LEU A 69 -9.52 2.03 0.56
CA LEU A 69 -8.56 2.28 -0.51
C LEU A 69 -7.76 1.01 -0.86
N PHE A 70 -6.95 1.14 -1.91
CA PHE A 70 -5.95 0.15 -2.30
C PHE A 70 -4.59 0.84 -2.42
N LEU A 71 -3.58 0.24 -1.79
CA LEU A 71 -2.18 0.60 -2.02
C LEU A 71 -1.68 -0.18 -3.23
N VAL A 72 -1.04 0.51 -4.17
CA VAL A 72 -0.44 -0.10 -5.36
C VAL A 72 1.06 0.15 -5.33
N PHE A 73 1.83 -0.92 -5.29
CA PHE A 73 3.29 -0.90 -5.28
C PHE A 73 3.81 -1.31 -6.64
N ASP A 74 4.43 -0.35 -7.34
CA ASP A 74 5.24 -0.63 -8.51
C ASP A 74 6.55 -1.28 -8.03
N THR A 75 6.83 -2.49 -8.52
CA THR A 75 8.07 -3.21 -8.18
C THR A 75 9.07 -3.28 -9.35
N THR A 76 8.95 -2.37 -10.33
CA THR A 76 9.95 -2.20 -11.41
C THR A 76 11.28 -1.58 -10.97
#